data_AF-A0A2S7PXY5-F1
#
_entry.id   AF-A0A2S7PXY5-F1
#
_cell.length_a   1.000
_cell.length_b   1.000
_cell.length_c   1.000
_cell.angle_alpha   90.00
_cell.angle_beta   90.00
_cell.angle_gamma   90.00
#
_symmetry.space_group_name_H-M   'P 1'
#
loop_
_entity.id
_entity.type
_entity.pdbx_description
1 polymer ?
#
loop_
_entity_poly.entity_id
_entity_poly.type
_entity_poly.pdbx_seq_one_letter_code
_entity_poly.pdbx_strand_id
1 'polypeptide(L)' 'MPRSDEASAFYHSVYSAIQEIPYGKVTSYGHIARLIGTHPLPLSLKLHIHSPN' A
#
# COMPACT_ATOMS: atom_id res chain seq x y z
N MET A 1 -14.63 11.33 7.41
CA MET A 1 -13.77 10.32 8.06
C MET A 1 -12.36 10.88 8.11
N PRO A 2 -11.74 11.04 9.29
CA PRO A 2 -10.34 11.43 9.35
C PRO A 2 -9.52 10.34 8.66
N ARG A 3 -8.72 10.71 7.65
CA ARG A 3 -7.71 9.82 7.09
C ARG A 3 -6.76 9.51 8.25
N SER A 4 -6.85 8.32 8.83
CA SER A 4 -5.94 7.89 9.90
C SER A 4 -4.50 8.20 9.49
N ASP A 5 -3.66 8.67 10.41
CA ASP A 5 -2.26 9.02 10.15
C ASP A 5 -1.50 7.89 9.43
N GLU A 6 -1.87 6.64 9.71
CA GLU A 6 -1.37 5.44 9.07
C GLU A 6 -1.67 5.38 7.56
N ALA A 7 -2.87 5.79 7.14
CA ALA A 7 -3.22 5.88 5.72
C ALA A 7 -2.40 6.98 5.04
N SER A 8 -2.21 8.13 5.69
CA SER A 8 -1.38 9.23 5.17
C SER A 8 0.08 8.81 5.02
N ALA A 9 0.63 8.09 6.00
CA ALA A 9 1.99 7.54 5.94
C ALA A 9 2.16 6.53 4.79
N PHE A 10 1.15 5.68 4.56
CA PHE A 10 1.13 4.75 3.44
C PHE A 10 1.12 5.47 2.08
N TYR A 11 0.26 6.48 1.89
CA TYR A 11 0.24 7.24 0.64
C TYR A 11 1.56 7.97 0.41
N HIS A 12 2.13 8.57 1.45
CA HIS A 12 3.42 9.25 1.35
C HIS A 12 4.54 8.31 0.89
N SER A 13 4.66 7.12 1.47
CA SER A 13 5.70 6.16 1.08
C SER A 13 5.49 5.66 -0.36
N VAL A 14 4.25 5.40 -0.79
CA VAL A 14 3.93 5.04 -2.18
C VAL A 14 4.36 6.14 -3.15
N TYR A 15 3.98 7.40 -2.90
CA TYR A 15 4.32 8.49 -3.80
C TYR A 15 5.82 8.76 -3.85
N SER A 16 6.53 8.68 -2.72
CA SER A 16 7.99 8.79 -2.70
C SER A 16 8.64 7.68 -3.53
N ALA A 17 8.18 6.42 -3.42
CA ALA A 17 8.73 5.33 -4.20
C ALA A 17 8.47 5.46 -5.71
N ILE A 18 7.35 6.06 -6.12
CA ILE A 18 7.05 6.33 -7.54
C ILE A 18 7.99 7.40 -8.11
N GLN A 19 8.39 8.39 -7.32
CA GLN A 19 9.29 9.45 -7.77
C GLN A 19 10.72 8.96 -8.06
N GLU A 20 11.13 7.85 -7.45
CA GLU A 20 12.44 7.21 -7.70
C GLU A 20 12.48 6.45 -9.04
N ILE A 21 11.35 6.30 -9.74
CA ILE A 21 11.30 5.57 -11.01
C ILE A 21 11.82 6.46 -12.15
N PRO A 22 12.87 6.04 -12.87
CA PRO A 22 13.41 6.84 -13.97
C PRO A 22 12.42 6.95 -15.13
N TYR A 23 12.46 8.10 -15.81
CA TYR A 23 11.55 8.38 -16.92
C TYR A 23 11.67 7.35 -18.04
N GLY A 24 10.54 6.93 -18.61
CA GLY A 24 10.48 5.88 -19.63
C GLY A 24 10.64 4.46 -19.10
N LYS A 25 10.74 4.27 -17.77
CA LYS A 25 10.63 2.95 -17.13
C LYS A 25 9.28 2.81 -16.43
N VAL A 26 8.80 1.58 -16.41
CA VAL A 26 7.59 1.19 -15.69
C VAL A 26 7.97 0.24 -14.57
N THR A 27 7.21 0.27 -13.49
CA THR A 27 7.36 -0.65 -12.36
C THR A 27 6.03 -1.34 -12.07
N SER A 28 6.06 -2.44 -11.33
CA SER A 28 4.86 -3.16 -10.91
C SER A 28 4.45 -2.78 -9.49
N TYR A 29 3.16 -2.93 -9.17
CA TYR A 29 2.66 -2.73 -7.81
C TYR A 29 3.37 -3.60 -6.77
N GLY A 30 3.70 -4.85 -7.12
CA GLY A 30 4.45 -5.74 -6.24
C GLY A 30 5.87 -5.25 -5.97
N HIS A 31 6.50 -4.60 -6.96
CA HIS A 31 7.82 -3.99 -6.78
C HIS A 31 7.72 -2.77 -5.84
N ILE A 32 6.75 -1.88 -6.04
CA ILE A 32 6.52 -0.72 -5.15
C ILE A 32 6.23 -1.20 -3.71
N ALA A 33 5.36 -2.19 -3.55
CA ALA A 33 5.03 -2.78 -2.25
C ALA A 33 6.27 -3.33 -1.52
N ARG A 34 7.21 -3.94 -2.26
CA ARG A 34 8.49 -4.41 -1.72
C ARG A 34 9.43 -3.26 -1.34
N LEU A 35 9.44 -2.16 -2.11
CA LEU A 35 10.25 -0.96 -1.81
C LEU A 35 9.78 -0.24 -0.54
N ILE A 36 8.46 -0.11 -0.35
CA ILE A 36 7.88 0.60 0.81
C ILE A 36 7.69 -0.31 2.04
N GLY A 37 8.13 -1.57 1.96
CA GLY A 37 8.05 -2.53 3.06
C GLY A 37 6.63 -2.98 3.41
N THR A 38 5.61 -2.60 2.63
CA THR A 38 4.27 -3.15 2.80
C THR A 38 4.16 -4.48 2.09
N HIS A 39 4.12 -5.56 2.85
CA HIS A 39 3.59 -6.81 2.31
C HIS A 39 2.12 -6.58 1.94
N PRO A 40 1.69 -6.90 0.69
CA PRO A 40 0.28 -6.89 0.37
C PRO A 40 -0.40 -7.94 1.25
N LEU A 41 -1.00 -7.50 2.35
CA LEU A 41 -1.88 -8.35 3.14
C LEU A 41 -2.97 -8.83 2.18
N PRO A 42 -3.22 -10.15 2.09
CA PRO A 42 -4.26 -10.65 1.22
C PRO A 42 -5.58 -10.01 1.65
N LEU A 43 -6.16 -9.21 0.75
CA LEU A 43 -7.41 -8.46 0.95
C LEU A 43 -8.57 -9.37 1.42
N SER A 44 -8.42 -10.69 1.24
CA SER A 44 -9.33 -11.74 1.68
C SER A 44 -9.40 -11.94 3.21
N LEU A 45 -8.35 -11.57 3.97
CA LEU A 45 -8.34 -11.76 5.44
C LEU A 45 -8.99 -10.63 6.23
N LYS A 46 -9.23 -9.46 5.61
CA LYS A 46 -9.89 -8.32 6.26
C LYS A 46 -11.42 -8.46 6.36
N LEU A 47 -12.02 -9.37 5.58
CA LEU A 47 -13.48 -9.55 5.48
C LEU A 47 -14.07 -10.63 6.41
N HIS A 48 -13.26 -11.32 7.23
CA HIS A 48 -13.72 -12.48 8.02
C HIS A 48 -13.88 -12.24 9.53
N ILE A 49 -13.92 -10.98 10.00
CA ILE A 49 -14.08 -10.66 11.44
C ILE A 49 -15.30 -9.77 11.72
N HIS A 50 -16.47 -10.08 11.15
CA HIS A 50 -17.73 -9.66 11.75
C HIS A 50 -18.89 -10.54 11.29
N SER A 51 -19.04 -11.70 11.93
CA SER A 51 -20.31 -12.45 11.95
C SER A 51 -20.63 -12.78 13.41
N PRO A 52 -21.32 -11.89 14.15
CA PRO A 52 -21.90 -12.28 15.41
C PRO A 52 -23.15 -13.15 15.18
N ASN A 53 -23.25 -14.19 16.01
CA ASN A 53 -24.36 -15.13 16.18
C ASN A 53 -25.70 -14.43 16.42
#